data_AF-X0Z7E0-F1
#
_entry.id   AF-X0Z7E0-F1
#
_cell.length_a   1.000
_cell.length_b   1.000
_cell.length_c   1.000
_cell.angle_alpha   90.00
_cell.angle_beta   90.00
_cell.angle_gamma   90.00
#
_symmetry.space_group_name_H-M   'P 1'
#
loop_
_entity.id
_entity.type
_entity.pdbx_description
1 polymer ?
#
loop_
_entity_poly.entity_id
_entity_poly.type
_entity_poly.pdbx_seq_one_letter_code
_entity_poly.pdbx_strand_id
1 'polypeptide(L)' 'IETMACVAQIARRGIEWFQSIGIPADPNNPRDPGSYGPKLYCLSGHVEKPGCYEAPLGITARELIEHFGDGVWKGRRAR' A
#
# COMPACT_ATOMS: atom_id res chain seq x y z
N ILE A 1 5.42 7.35 -13.12
CA ILE A 1 6.75 7.49 -12.46
C ILE A 1 6.99 6.36 -11.47
N GLU A 2 6.09 6.14 -10.50
CA GLU A 2 6.21 5.08 -9.49
C GLU A 2 6.54 3.70 -10.04
N THR A 3 5.79 3.19 -11.03
CA THR A 3 6.07 1.89 -11.66
C THR A 3 7.50 1.78 -12.22
N MET A 4 8.00 2.84 -12.86
CA MET A 4 9.35 2.87 -13.42
C MET A 4 10.41 2.92 -12.31
N ALA A 5 10.13 3.61 -11.20
CA ALA A 5 11.02 3.64 -10.04
C ALA A 5 11.19 2.24 -9.40
N CYS A 6 10.14 1.42 -9.42
CA CYS A 6 10.21 0.03 -8.94
C CYS A 6 11.15 -0.84 -9.78
N VAL A 7 11.27 -0.62 -11.10
CA VAL A 7 12.15 -1.43 -11.99
C VAL A 7 13.60 -1.40 -11.49
N ALA A 8 14.10 -0.23 -11.10
CA ALA A 8 15.46 -0.11 -10.59
C ALA A 8 15.67 -0.85 -9.26
N GLN A 9 14.64 -0.92 -8.40
CA GLN A 9 14.72 -1.65 -7.14
C GLN A 9 14.66 -3.17 -7.37
N ILE A 10 13.78 -3.63 -8.25
CA ILE A 10 13.68 -5.05 -8.64
C ILE A 10 15.00 -5.52 -9.25
N ALA A 11 15.58 -4.75 -10.17
CA ALA A 11 16.85 -5.10 -10.80
C ALA A 11 18.02 -5.20 -9.80
N ARG A 12 18.00 -4.39 -8.73
CA ARG A 12 19.07 -4.37 -7.71
C ARG A 12 18.88 -5.40 -6.60
N ARG A 13 17.64 -5.71 -6.23
CA ARG A 13 17.30 -6.51 -5.04
C ARG A 13 16.71 -7.89 -5.35
N GLY A 14 16.35 -8.15 -6.61
CA GLY A 14 15.72 -9.39 -7.05
C GLY A 14 14.18 -9.33 -7.00
N ILE A 15 13.56 -10.29 -7.69
CA ILE A 15 12.10 -10.44 -7.75
C ILE A 15 11.55 -10.97 -6.42
N GLU A 16 12.32 -11.81 -5.74
CA GLU A 16 11.98 -12.44 -4.46
C GLU A 16 11.81 -11.38 -3.38
N TRP A 17 12.70 -10.37 -3.36
CA TRP A 17 12.55 -9.22 -2.47
C TRP A 17 11.25 -8.45 -2.78
N PHE A 18 10.93 -8.21 -4.05
CA PHE A 18 9.72 -7.47 -4.42
C PHE A 18 8.44 -8.26 -4.03
N GLN A 19 8.46 -9.59 -4.22
CA GLN A 19 7.36 -10.48 -3.83
C GLN A 19 7.26 -10.70 -2.32
N SER A 20 8.32 -10.43 -1.55
CA SER A 20 8.25 -10.47 -0.08
C SER A 20 7.43 -9.33 0.54
N ILE A 21 7.04 -8.34 -0.26
CA ILE A 21 6.26 -7.18 0.15
C ILE A 21 4.87 -7.30 -0.50
N GLY A 22 3.81 -7.17 0.30
CA GLY A 22 2.44 -7.17 -0.18
C GLY A 22 1.69 -8.46 0.14
N ILE A 23 0.71 -8.83 -0.70
CA ILE A 23 -0.14 -10.00 -0.49
C ILE A 23 0.00 -11.02 -1.62
N PRO A 24 0.10 -12.33 -1.28
CA PRO A 24 0.19 -13.38 -2.29
C PRO A 24 -1.14 -13.55 -3.05
N ALA A 25 -1.06 -14.23 -4.18
CA ALA A 25 -2.24 -14.63 -4.95
C ALA A 25 -3.23 -15.44 -4.10
N ASP A 26 -4.53 -15.17 -4.23
CA ASP A 26 -5.56 -16.00 -3.61
C ASP A 26 -5.64 -17.37 -4.31
N PRO A 27 -5.39 -18.49 -3.59
CA PRO A 27 -5.44 -19.83 -4.18
C PRO A 27 -6.83 -20.22 -4.69
N ASN A 28 -7.90 -19.55 -4.24
CA ASN A 28 -9.28 -19.83 -4.66
C ASN A 28 -9.73 -18.94 -5.83
N ASN A 29 -8.94 -17.95 -6.23
CA ASN A 29 -9.26 -17.04 -7.32
C ASN A 29 -8.13 -17.02 -8.37
N PRO A 30 -8.23 -17.83 -9.44
CA PRO A 30 -7.20 -17.89 -10.48
C PRO A 30 -6.96 -16.57 -11.23
N ARG A 31 -7.83 -15.57 -11.06
CA ARG A 31 -7.69 -14.23 -11.66
C ARG A 31 -6.97 -13.24 -10.76
N ASP A 32 -6.65 -13.61 -9.52
CA ASP A 32 -5.84 -12.79 -8.62
C ASP A 32 -4.36 -13.22 -8.72
N PRO A 33 -3.51 -12.47 -9.43
CA PRO A 33 -2.08 -12.79 -9.51
C PRO A 33 -1.32 -12.46 -8.22
N GLY A 34 -1.98 -11.94 -7.18
CA GLY A 34 -1.35 -11.34 -6.02
C GLY A 34 -0.95 -9.89 -6.30
N SER A 35 -0.74 -9.13 -5.24
CA SER A 35 -0.36 -7.72 -5.32
C SER A 35 0.90 -7.49 -4.51
N TYR A 36 2.02 -7.35 -5.21
CA TYR A 36 3.36 -7.30 -4.62
C TYR A 36 4.03 -5.94 -4.76
N GLY A 37 4.97 -5.69 -3.87
CA GLY A 37 5.81 -4.51 -3.84
C GLY A 37 5.26 -3.34 -3.03
N PRO A 38 6.08 -2.31 -2.84
CA PRO A 38 5.68 -1.08 -2.18
C PRO A 38 4.77 -0.24 -3.09
N LYS A 39 3.86 0.50 -2.48
CA LYS A 39 2.98 1.47 -3.14
C LYS A 39 2.98 2.79 -2.36
N LEU A 40 3.07 3.89 -3.08
CA LEU A 40 2.82 5.24 -2.58
C LEU A 40 1.31 5.51 -2.55
N TYR A 41 0.78 5.69 -1.35
CA TYR A 41 -0.60 6.05 -1.08
C TYR A 41 -0.69 7.54 -0.75
N CYS A 42 -1.41 8.28 -1.58
CA CYS A 42 -1.71 9.69 -1.35
C CYS A 42 -2.96 9.79 -0.46
N LEU A 43 -2.76 9.87 0.85
CA LEU A 43 -3.82 10.05 1.81
C LEU A 43 -4.15 11.54 1.93
N SER A 44 -5.39 11.90 1.61
CA SER A 44 -5.84 13.29 1.60
C SER A 44 -7.27 13.41 2.15
N GLY A 45 -7.77 14.64 2.27
CA GLY A 45 -9.11 14.91 2.79
C GLY A 45 -9.17 14.91 4.32
N HIS A 46 -10.21 14.28 4.88
CA HIS A 46 -10.54 14.35 6.30
C HIS A 46 -9.78 13.32 7.14
N VAL A 47 -8.46 13.38 7.11
CA VAL A 47 -7.57 12.63 8.01
C VAL A 47 -6.77 13.61 8.86
N GLU A 48 -6.29 13.20 10.03
CA GLU A 48 -5.48 14.08 10.89
C GLU A 48 -4.12 14.42 10.26
N LYS A 49 -3.52 13.45 9.58
CA LYS A 49 -2.21 13.58 8.91
C LYS A 49 -2.33 13.25 7.41
N PRO A 50 -2.69 14.23 6.55
CA PRO A 50 -2.63 14.03 5.11
C PRO A 50 -1.18 13.97 4.63
N GLY A 51 -0.91 13.15 3.61
CA GLY A 51 0.45 12.94 3.12
C GLY A 51 0.56 11.85 2.05
N CYS A 52 1.77 11.65 1.56
CA CYS A 52 2.11 10.53 0.68
C CYS A 52 2.91 9.51 1.50
N TYR A 53 2.36 8.31 1.65
CA TYR A 53 2.92 7.26 2.49
C TYR A 53 3.27 6.04 1.67
N GLU A 54 4.45 5.47 1.87
CA GLU A 54 4.80 4.19 1.29
C GLU A 54 4.30 3.07 2.21
N ALA A 55 3.51 2.15 1.65
CA ALA A 55 3.01 0.97 2.36
C ALA A 55 2.93 -0.24 1.42
N PRO A 56 2.88 -1.48 1.95
CA PRO A 56 2.70 -2.67 1.14
C PRO A 56 1.35 -2.68 0.43
N LEU A 57 1.32 -3.25 -0.79
CA LEU A 57 0.05 -3.56 -1.45
C LEU A 57 -0.76 -4.59 -0.64
N GLY A 58 -2.08 -4.42 -0.63
CA GLY A 58 -2.99 -5.26 0.17
C GLY A 58 -3.29 -4.71 1.57
N ILE A 59 -2.65 -3.61 1.98
CA ILE A 59 -3.07 -2.85 3.17
C ILE A 59 -4.52 -2.37 3.01
N THR A 60 -5.31 -2.45 4.08
CA THR A 60 -6.70 -1.98 4.07
C THR A 60 -6.76 -0.46 4.18
N ALA A 61 -7.83 0.15 3.64
CA ALA A 61 -8.07 1.58 3.80
C ALA A 61 -8.16 2.00 5.29
N ARG A 62 -8.66 1.12 6.15
CA ARG A 62 -8.72 1.36 7.60
C ARG A 62 -7.31 1.45 8.19
N GLU A 63 -6.45 0.48 7.92
CA GLU A 63 -5.06 0.51 8.40
C GLU A 63 -4.32 1.74 7.89
N LEU A 64 -4.52 2.13 6.62
CA LEU A 64 -3.92 3.33 6.08
C LEU A 64 -4.39 4.60 6.84
N ILE A 65 -5.69 4.74 7.10
CA ILE A 65 -6.25 5.90 7.81
C ILE A 65 -5.80 5.94 9.27
N GLU A 66 -5.91 4.82 9.99
CA GLU A 66 -5.65 4.78 11.43
C GLU A 66 -4.14 4.85 11.73
N HIS A 67 -3.30 4.14 10.98
CA HIS A 67 -1.86 4.06 11.28
C HIS A 67 -1.03 5.15 10.61
N PHE A 68 -1.38 5.56 9.39
CA PHE A 68 -0.62 6.59 8.65
C PHE A 68 -1.27 7.96 8.72
N GLY A 69 -2.61 7.99 8.63
CA GLY A 69 -3.41 9.21 8.72
C GLY A 69 -3.73 9.68 10.13
N ASP A 70 -3.40 8.90 11.16
CA ASP A 70 -3.71 9.16 12.58
C ASP A 70 -5.22 9.34 12.84
N GLY A 71 -6.03 8.60 12.09
CA GLY A 71 -7.48 8.58 12.18
C GLY A 71 -8.18 9.66 11.34
N VAL A 72 -9.50 9.69 11.45
CA VAL A 72 -10.35 10.64 10.72
C VAL A 72 -10.38 11.98 11.44
N TRP A 73 -10.27 13.07 10.67
CA TRP A 73 -10.24 14.44 11.18
C TRP A 73 -11.32 14.73 12.23
N LYS A 74 -10.89 15.34 13.35
CA LYS A 74 -11.61 15.65 14.58
C LYS A 74 -12.08 14.40 15.35
N GLY A 75 -11.32 13.31 15.30
CA GLY A 75 -11.68 12.06 15.98
C GLY A 75 -13.02 11.47 15.52
N ARG A 76 -13.39 11.73 14.26
CA ARG A 76 -14.65 11.22 13.69
C ARG A 76 -14.51 9.74 13.32
N ARG A 77 -15.60 9.12 12.90
CA ARG A 77 -15.60 7.75 12.36
C ARG A 77 -15.96 7.76 10.89
N ALA A 78 -15.18 7.04 10.08
CA ALA A 78 -15.54 6.74 8.70
C ALA A 78 -16.76 5.79 8.71
N ARG A 79 -17.76 6.09 7.88
CA ARG A 79 -18.96 5.27 7.69
C ARG A 79 -18.78 4.33 6.51
#